data_AF-A0A534G371-F1
#
_entry.id   AF-A0A534G371-F1
#
_cell.length_a   1.000
_cell.length_b   1.000
_cell.length_c   1.000
_cell.angle_alpha   90.00
_cell.angle_beta   90.00
_cell.angle_gamma   90.00
#
_symmetry.space_group_name_H-M   'P 1'
#
loop_
_entity.id
_entity.type
_entity.pdbx_description
1 polymer ?
#
loop_
_entity_poly.entity_id
_entity_poly.type
_entity_poly.pdbx_seq_one_letter_code
_entity_poly.pdbx_strand_id
1 'polypeptide(L)' 'MFGSEQVPFWDGNPSHPFLSVKACADFRGLDVGDFVYHCHIAEHEDHGMMSIIRVARDGWTLRAS' A
#
# COMPACT_ATOMS: atom_id res chain seq x y z
N MET A 1 -0.16 21.34 -1.58
CA MET A 1 -1.17 20.55 -2.31
C MET A 1 -0.45 19.33 -2.87
N PHE A 2 -0.85 18.13 -2.49
CA PHE A 2 -0.38 16.91 -3.17
C PHE A 2 -1.32 16.70 -4.36
N GLY A 3 -0.83 16.90 -5.58
CA GLY A 3 -1.59 16.55 -6.79
C GLY A 3 -1.74 15.04 -6.89
N SER A 4 -2.85 14.56 -7.46
CA SER A 4 -2.97 13.15 -7.87
C SER A 4 -2.50 13.03 -9.32
N GLU A 5 -1.38 12.34 -9.52
CA GLU A 5 -0.88 11.95 -10.84
C GLU A 5 -1.35 10.52 -11.12
N GLN A 6 -1.90 10.27 -12.30
CA GLN A 6 -2.23 8.89 -12.72
C GLN A 6 -0.94 8.20 -13.17
N VAL A 7 -0.52 7.17 -12.43
CA VAL A 7 0.60 6.31 -12.85
C VAL A 7 0.05 5.29 -13.85
N PRO A 8 0.53 5.28 -15.11
CA PRO A 8 0.06 4.32 -16.11
C PRO A 8 0.50 2.89 -15.77
N PHE A 9 -0.16 1.92 -16.40
CA PHE A 9 0.20 0.50 -16.29
C PHE A 9 1.65 0.27 -16.73
N TRP A 10 2.38 -0.57 -16.01
CA TRP A 10 3.77 -0.90 -16.31
C TRP A 10 3.89 -1.73 -17.58
N ASP A 11 4.59 -1.22 -18.59
CA ASP A 11 4.75 -1.83 -19.92
C ASP A 11 6.06 -2.65 -20.07
N GLY A 12 6.85 -2.79 -19.01
CA GLY A 12 8.16 -3.47 -19.06
C GLY A 12 9.30 -2.58 -19.53
N ASN A 13 9.06 -1.31 -19.89
CA ASN A 13 10.08 -0.41 -20.40
C ASN A 13 10.94 0.16 -19.25
N PRO A 14 12.25 -0.14 -19.19
CA PRO A 14 13.14 0.39 -18.15
C PRO A 14 13.37 1.91 -18.25
N SER A 15 12.96 2.57 -19.33
CA SER A 15 13.02 4.03 -19.49
C SER A 15 11.73 4.75 -19.08
N HIS A 16 10.77 4.04 -18.47
CA HIS A 16 9.51 4.61 -18.03
C HIS A 16 9.71 5.67 -16.93
N PRO A 17 8.96 6.79 -16.93
CA PRO A 17 9.20 7.90 -16.00
C PRO A 17 8.94 7.55 -14.52
N PHE A 18 8.21 6.46 -14.26
CA PHE A 18 7.81 6.03 -12.91
C PHE A 18 8.52 4.74 -12.48
N LEU A 19 9.85 4.71 -12.52
CA LEU A 19 10.66 3.58 -12.01
C LEU A 19 10.50 3.36 -10.49
N SER A 20 10.19 4.43 -9.76
CA SER A 20 9.96 4.43 -8.32
C SER A 20 8.96 5.53 -7.98
N VAL A 21 8.02 5.24 -7.10
CA VAL A 21 6.98 6.17 -6.67
C VAL A 21 6.97 6.29 -5.16
N LYS A 22 6.58 7.47 -4.65
CA LYS A 22 6.32 7.67 -3.22
C LYS A 22 4.81 7.67 -3.00
N ALA A 23 4.30 6.64 -2.33
CA ALA A 23 2.90 6.55 -1.94
C ALA A 23 2.71 7.09 -0.51
N CYS A 24 1.62 7.83 -0.29
CA CYS A 24 1.18 8.27 1.04
C CYS A 24 -0.16 7.60 1.35
N ALA A 25 -0.23 6.79 2.40
CA ALA A 25 -1.44 6.12 2.86
C ALA A 25 -1.80 6.64 4.26
N ASP A 26 -3.09 6.90 4.49
CA ASP A 26 -3.62 7.39 5.77
C ASP A 26 -4.40 6.28 6.49
N PHE A 27 -3.83 5.76 7.58
CA PHE A 27 -4.41 4.69 8.40
C PHE A 27 -5.00 5.19 9.73
N ARG A 28 -5.29 6.49 9.84
CA ARG A 28 -5.87 7.08 11.07
C ARG A 28 -7.38 6.83 11.20
N GLY A 29 -7.99 6.14 10.24
CA GLY A 29 -9.41 5.82 10.20
C GLY A 29 -9.84 4.69 11.13
N LEU A 30 -11.08 4.21 10.95
CA LEU A 30 -11.64 3.11 11.76
C LEU A 30 -11.22 1.72 11.24
N ASP A 31 -10.61 1.65 10.06
CA ASP A 31 -10.23 0.42 9.36
C ASP A 31 -8.99 -0.21 10.00
N VAL A 32 -9.25 -1.10 10.96
CA VAL A 32 -8.24 -1.79 11.78
C VAL A 32 -8.28 -3.26 11.41
N GLY A 33 -7.13 -3.85 11.10
CA GLY A 33 -7.06 -5.22 10.62
C GLY A 33 -5.81 -5.53 9.81
N ASP A 34 -5.87 -6.66 9.09
CA ASP A 34 -4.85 -7.08 8.12
C ASP A 34 -5.29 -6.71 6.72
N PHE A 35 -4.41 -6.02 5.99
CA PHE A 35 -4.64 -5.61 4.61
C PHE A 35 -3.59 -6.24 3.71
N VAL A 36 -4.02 -6.83 2.61
CA VAL A 36 -3.11 -7.40 1.62
C VAL A 36 -2.48 -6.27 0.81
N TYR A 37 -1.15 -6.30 0.73
CA TYR A 37 -0.36 -5.46 -0.14
C TYR A 37 0.42 -6.36 -1.09
N HIS A 38 0.06 -6.35 -2.37
CA HIS A 38 0.65 -7.21 -3.38
C HIS A 38 0.76 -6.48 -4.71
N CYS A 39 1.54 -7.03 -5.64
CA CYS A 39 1.46 -6.61 -7.02
C CYS A 39 0.12 -7.04 -7.60
N HIS A 40 -0.58 -6.14 -8.29
CA HIS A 40 -1.85 -6.47 -8.96
C HIS A 40 -1.64 -7.31 -10.26
N ILE A 41 -0.39 -7.63 -10.61
CA ILE A 41 -0.08 -8.60 -11.65
C ILE A 41 -0.20 -10.00 -11.02
N ALA A 42 -1.22 -10.74 -11.42
CA ALA A 42 -1.57 -12.04 -10.83
C ALA A 42 -0.39 -13.03 -10.81
N GLU A 43 0.39 -13.11 -11.89
CA GLU A 43 1.58 -13.98 -11.94
C GLU A 43 2.61 -13.64 -10.84
N HIS A 44 2.77 -12.36 -10.52
CA HIS A 44 3.69 -11.94 -9.44
C HIS A 44 3.10 -12.23 -8.06
N GLU A 45 1.80 -12.04 -7.88
CA GLU A 45 1.08 -12.42 -6.65
C GLU A 45 1.21 -13.93 -6.38
N ASP A 46 0.94 -14.76 -7.38
CA ASP A 46 1.05 -16.22 -7.32
C ASP A 46 2.49 -16.67 -7.03
N HIS A 47 3.48 -15.92 -7.53
CA HIS A 47 4.90 -16.12 -7.22
C HIS A 47 5.35 -15.50 -5.88
N GLY A 48 4.41 -15.03 -5.05
CA GLY A 48 4.66 -14.61 -3.68
C GLY A 48 4.99 -13.13 -3.51
N MET A 49 4.74 -12.26 -4.50
CA MET A 49 4.85 -10.81 -4.37
C MET A 49 3.63 -10.23 -3.63
N MET A 50 3.41 -10.75 -2.42
CA MET A 50 2.33 -10.41 -1.51
C MET A 50 2.88 -10.26 -0.10
N SER A 51 2.35 -9.29 0.63
CA SER A 51 2.68 -8.98 2.01
C SER A 51 1.43 -8.50 2.74
N ILE A 52 1.47 -8.51 4.07
CA ILE A 52 0.36 -8.05 4.91
C ILE A 52 0.78 -6.77 5.63
N ILE A 53 -0.05 -5.74 5.52
CA ILE A 53 0.01 -4.53 6.34
C ILE A 53 -0.96 -4.71 7.51
N ARG A 54 -0.43 -4.80 8.73
CA ARG A 54 -1.23 -4.78 9.95
C ARG A 54 -1.47 -3.33 10.38
N VAL A 55 -2.72 -2.88 10.34
CA VAL A 55 -3.16 -1.61 10.94
C VAL A 55 -3.73 -1.92 12.32
N ALA A 56 -3.08 -1.39 13.37
CA ALA A 56 -3.54 -1.51 14.74
C ALA A 56 -3.90 -0.13 15.28
N ARG A 57 -4.91 -0.06 16.15
CA ARG A 57 -5.08 1.12 17.01
C ARG A 57 -3.87 1.19 17.93
N ASP A 58 -3.39 2.41 18.19
CA ASP A 58 -2.46 2.56 19.30
C ASP A 58 -3.13 2.07 20.59
N GLY A 59 -2.35 1.45 21.48
CA GLY A 59 -2.85 0.95 22.76
C GLY A 59 -3.19 2.06 23.75
N TRP A 60 -3.28 3.33 23.32
CA TRP A 60 -3.49 4.45 24.23
C TRP A 60 -4.96 4.59 24.66
N THR A 61 -5.88 3.90 23.97
CA THR A 61 -7.32 3.93 24.30
C THR A 61 -7.78 2.90 25.34
N LEU A 62 -6.90 2.03 25.85
CA LEU A 62 -7.26 0.95 26.80
C LEU A 62 -6.57 1.04 28.18
N ARG A 63 -5.87 2.15 28.50
CA ARG A 63 -5.31 2.41 29.84
C ARG A 63 -6.12 3.43 30.66
N ALA A 64 -7.43 3.47 30.45
CA ALA A 64 -8.36 4.27 31.24
C ALA A 64 -9.43 3.36 31.86
N SER A 65 -9.05 2.64 32.91
CA SER A 65 -9.95 2.04 33.92
C SER A 65 -9.14 1.42 35.04
#